data_AF-A0A8S8ZE83-F1
#
_entry.id   AF-A0A8S8ZE83-F1
#
_cell.length_a   1.000
_cell.length_b   1.000
_cell.length_c   1.000
_cell.angle_alpha   90.00
_cell.angle_beta   90.00
_cell.angle_gamma   90.00
#
_symmetry.space_group_name_H-M   'P 1'
#
loop_
_entity.id
_entity.type
_entity.pdbx_description
1 polymer ?
#
loop_
_entity_poly.entity_id
_entity_poly.type
_entity_poly.pdbx_seq_one_letter_code
_entity_poly.pdbx_strand_id
1 'polypeptide(L)' 'MDRKLKIDTGGGVFGPYSPGISVKDHIWLSGQVDVSVEGIEAQTRGTLVKIDDLLAAATAPRRT' A
#
# COMPACT_ATOMS: atom_id res chain seq x y z
N MET A 1 -16.58 16.73 7.35
CA MET A 1 -15.59 16.25 6.37
C MET A 1 -15.35 14.77 6.59
N ASP A 2 -15.17 14.00 5.52
CA ASP A 2 -14.83 12.58 5.62
C ASP A 2 -13.41 12.39 6.12
N ARG A 3 -13.24 11.42 7.03
CA ARG A 3 -11.94 11.16 7.66
C ARG A 3 -10.99 10.48 6.68
N LYS A 4 -9.82 11.06 6.49
CA LYS A 4 -8.70 10.45 5.76
C LYS A 4 -7.90 9.54 6.70
N LEU A 5 -7.71 8.29 6.29
CA LEU A 5 -6.97 7.29 7.06
C LEU A 5 -5.74 6.86 6.28
N LYS A 6 -4.58 6.85 6.94
CA LYS A 6 -3.34 6.30 6.38
C LYS A 6 -3.46 4.78 6.33
N ILE A 7 -3.06 4.18 5.21
CA ILE A 7 -2.81 2.75 5.06
C ILE A 7 -1.29 2.57 5.08
N ASP A 8 -0.81 1.70 5.95
CA ASP A 8 0.62 1.44 6.15
C ASP A 8 0.83 0.00 6.59
N THR A 9 1.76 -0.67 5.93
CA THR A 9 2.20 -2.05 6.23
C THR A 9 3.59 -2.08 6.88
N GLY A 10 4.21 -0.92 7.14
CA GLY A 10 5.56 -0.82 7.69
C GLY A 10 6.68 -0.99 6.66
N GLY A 11 6.34 -1.06 5.37
CA GLY A 11 7.31 -1.13 4.27
C GLY A 11 8.11 0.16 4.08
N GLY A 12 9.25 0.07 3.39
CA GLY A 12 10.09 1.21 3.07
C GLY A 12 9.34 2.27 2.23
N VAL A 13 9.52 3.55 2.59
CA VAL A 13 8.95 4.70 1.88
C VAL A 13 10.09 5.58 1.37
N PHE A 14 10.07 5.92 0.08
CA PHE A 14 11.14 6.66 -0.58
C PHE A 14 10.91 8.19 -0.58
N GLY A 15 10.26 8.72 0.46
CA GLY A 15 9.96 10.13 0.57
C GLY A 15 8.81 10.43 1.55
N PRO A 16 8.39 11.70 1.67
CA PRO A 16 7.32 12.10 2.59
C PRO A 16 5.94 11.87 1.97
N TYR A 17 5.54 10.60 1.80
CA TYR A 17 4.19 10.23 1.33
C TYR A 17 3.62 9.06 2.14
N SER A 18 2.31 8.80 1.99
CA SER A 18 1.65 7.63 2.58
C SER A 18 1.56 6.51 1.53
N PRO A 19 1.90 5.25 1.87
CA PRO A 19 1.78 4.13 0.93
C PRO A 19 0.38 4.01 0.31
N GLY A 20 -0.65 4.22 1.13
CA GLY A 20 -2.01 4.43 0.66
C GLY A 20 -2.83 5.26 1.64
N ILE A 21 -4.01 5.68 1.18
CA ILE A 21 -5.03 6.33 2.01
C ILE A 21 -6.40 5.74 1.72
N SER A 22 -7.26 5.68 2.73
CA SER A 22 -8.69 5.40 2.57
C SER A 22 -9.49 6.65 2.94
N VAL A 23 -10.47 6.98 2.10
CA VAL A 23 -11.44 8.06 2.31
C VAL A 23 -12.77 7.57 1.78
N LYS A 24 -13.81 7.59 2.63
CA LYS A 24 -15.14 7.03 2.32
C LYS A 24 -15.04 5.56 1.85
N ASP A 25 -15.48 5.30 0.64
CA ASP A 25 -15.58 4.05 -0.11
C ASP A 25 -14.42 3.85 -1.09
N HIS A 26 -13.42 4.75 -1.08
CA HIS A 26 -12.30 4.71 -2.00
C HIS A 26 -10.98 4.42 -1.28
N ILE A 27 -10.15 3.60 -1.92
CA ILE A 27 -8.76 3.35 -1.55
C ILE A 27 -7.87 3.95 -2.64
N TRP A 28 -6.91 4.77 -2.23
CA TRP A 28 -5.92 5.38 -3.10
C TRP A 28 -4.55 4.85 -2.71
N LEU A 29 -3.91 4.09 -3.61
CA LEU A 29 -2.57 3.57 -3.41
C LEU A 29 -1.57 4.45 -4.16
N SER A 30 -0.42 4.70 -3.54
CA SER A 30 0.72 5.28 -4.23
C SER A 30 1.35 4.24 -5.17
N GLY A 31 2.18 4.68 -6.11
CA GLY A 31 2.93 3.78 -6.98
C GLY A 31 3.76 2.80 -6.16
N GLN A 32 3.55 1.50 -6.37
CA GLN A 32 4.31 0.44 -5.73
C GLN A 32 5.43 -0.03 -6.66
N VAL A 33 6.58 -0.34 -6.07
CA VAL A 33 7.73 -0.93 -6.75
C VAL A 33 8.37 -1.96 -5.84
N ASP A 34 8.93 -3.00 -6.44
CA ASP A 34 9.84 -3.90 -5.74
C ASP A 34 11.24 -3.83 -6.31
N VAL A 35 12.14 -3.24 -5.52
CA VAL A 35 13.56 -3.07 -5.83
C VAL A 35 14.44 -4.01 -5.01
N SER A 36 13.84 -4.94 -4.25
CA SER A 36 14.57 -5.90 -3.42
C SER A 36 15.06 -7.14 -4.18
N VAL A 37 14.60 -7.31 -5.43
CA VAL A 37 14.90 -8.45 -6.30
C VAL A 37 15.34 -7.98 -7.69
N GLU A 38 16.05 -8.85 -8.41
CA GLU A 38 16.46 -8.62 -9.80
C GLU A 38 15.49 -9.25 -10.80
N GLY A 39 15.42 -8.67 -12.00
CA GLY A 39 14.62 -9.19 -13.11
C GLY A 39 13.18 -8.67 -13.13
N ILE A 40 12.71 -8.31 -14.32
CA ILE A 40 11.42 -7.63 -14.53
C ILE A 40 10.24 -8.47 -13.98
N GLU A 41 10.25 -9.78 -14.21
CA GLU A 41 9.16 -10.66 -13.75
C GLU A 41 9.10 -10.72 -12.22
N ALA A 42 10.24 -10.90 -11.55
CA ALA A 42 10.30 -10.98 -10.09
C ALA A 42 9.89 -9.66 -9.44
N GLN A 43 10.37 -8.52 -9.97
CA GLN A 43 9.98 -7.19 -9.51
C GLN A 43 8.49 -6.92 -9.72
N THR A 44 7.92 -7.35 -10.85
CA THR A 44 6.49 -7.22 -11.13
C THR A 44 5.67 -8.02 -10.11
N ARG A 45 6.04 -9.27 -9.85
CA ARG A 45 5.36 -10.12 -8.87
C ARG A 45 5.46 -9.53 -7.46
N GLY A 46 6.64 -9.09 -7.04
CA GLY A 46 6.83 -8.44 -5.73
C GLY A 46 6.03 -7.14 -5.59
N THR A 47 5.90 -6.38 -6.68
CA THR A 47 5.07 -5.17 -6.72
C THR A 47 3.59 -5.49 -6.51
N LEU A 48 3.07 -6.54 -7.16
CA LEU A 48 1.68 -6.98 -6.99
C LEU A 48 1.42 -7.46 -5.55
N VAL A 49 2.34 -8.21 -4.96
CA VAL A 49 2.24 -8.64 -3.55
C VAL A 49 2.13 -7.44 -2.61
N LYS A 50 2.94 -6.39 -2.80
CA LYS A 50 2.83 -5.16 -1.98
C LYS A 50 1.48 -4.46 -2.13
N ILE A 51 0.89 -4.49 -3.33
CA ILE A 51 -0.45 -3.96 -3.56
C ILE A 51 -1.48 -4.77 -2.77
N ASP A 52 -1.42 -6.10 -2.83
CA ASP A 52 -2.32 -6.99 -2.10
C ASP A 52 -2.24 -6.75 -0.58
N ASP A 53 -1.03 -6.61 -0.03
CA ASP A 53 -0.81 -6.32 1.39
C ASP A 53 -1.45 -4.98 1.81
N LEU A 54 -1.33 -3.94 0.97
CA LEU A 54 -1.94 -2.63 1.23
C LEU A 54 -3.47 -2.70 1.16
N LEU A 55 -4.03 -3.45 0.21
CA LEU A 55 -5.48 -3.65 0.11
C LEU A 55 -6.03 -4.44 1.30
N ALA A 56 -5.29 -5.46 1.75
CA ALA A 56 -5.62 -6.22 2.96
C ALA A 56 -5.59 -5.31 4.20
N ALA A 57 -4.56 -4.47 4.35
CA ALA A 57 -4.47 -3.52 5.46
C ALA A 57 -5.60 -2.48 5.44
N ALA A 58 -6.04 -2.05 4.24
CA ALA A 58 -7.12 -1.08 4.09
C ALA A 58 -8.51 -1.66 4.46
N THR A 59 -8.68 -2.96 4.30
CA THR A 59 -9.98 -3.66 4.47
C THR A 59 -10.05 -4.46 5.77
N ALA A 60 -8.95 -4.61 6.49
CA ALA A 60 -8.90 -5.29 7.77
C ALA A 60 -9.84 -4.63 8.80
N PRO A 61 -10.59 -5.42 9.60
CA PRO A 61 -11.43 -4.89 10.66
C PRO A 61 -10.57 -4.15 11.68
N ARG A 62 -10.91 -2.87 11.92
CA ARG A 62 -10.19 -2.05 12.91
C ARG A 62 -10.47 -2.61 14.30
N ARG A 63 -9.41 -2.94 15.05
CA ARG A 63 -9.54 -3.26 16.48
C ARG A 63 -10.06 -1.99 17.18
N THR A 64 -11.27 -2.10 17.72
CA THR A 64 -11.92 -1.08 18.57
C THR A 64 -11.21 -0.95 19.90
#